data_AF-A0A6J8C0G4-F1
#
_entry.id   AF-A0A6J8C0G4-F1
#
_cell.length_a   1.000
_cell.length_b   1.000
_cell.length_c   1.000
_cell.angle_alpha   90.00
_cell.angle_beta   90.00
_cell.angle_gamma   90.00
#
_symmetry.space_group_name_H-M   'P 1'
#
loop_
_entity.id
_entity.type
_entity.pdbx_description
1 polymer ?
#
loop_
_entity_poly.entity_id
_entity_poly.type
_entity_poly.pdbx_seq_one_letter_code
_entity_poly.pdbx_strand_id
1 'polypeptide(L)'
;MQDPMSESILKPKYAIFNDLTTVSFAEVTVLIVFICLAILWIFRDLPDIHGWSLGFKTKYVSDSTACIFLACLLFILPAEIPNVFCWNKISSITNEYEKPTYRPILNWQVANQKVPWGVLVLLGGGFALADASQVSGLSKWLSCELRSINEYEPWIINLIICCVVAGATEVTSNTATATLLLPIMFDLAIGLNLHPLYMMISVCIACSFAFMLPVATPPNAIVFSTGYLKIYDMVFAGIVMNIIGLAVLTLAVNTWAEPIFGLNTIPEMFRATNSSSTNAACIQLCPN
;
A
#
# COMPACT_ATOMS: atom_id res chain seq x y z
N MET A 1 26.53 -42.11 -3.87
CA MET A 1 25.74 -42.54 -2.70
C MET A 1 24.97 -41.34 -2.21
N GLN A 2 23.70 -41.20 -2.60
CA GLN A 2 22.81 -40.21 -2.00
C GLN A 2 22.43 -40.69 -0.60
N ASP A 3 22.54 -39.78 0.38
CA ASP A 3 22.28 -40.06 1.78
C ASP A 3 20.79 -40.47 1.97
N PRO A 4 20.49 -41.65 2.52
CA PRO A 4 19.12 -42.13 2.70
C PRO A 4 18.26 -41.22 3.61
N MET A 5 18.85 -40.33 4.42
CA MET A 5 18.09 -39.31 5.15
C MET A 5 17.61 -38.15 4.26
N SER A 6 18.33 -37.81 3.20
CA SER A 6 17.92 -36.74 2.29
C SER A 6 16.70 -37.13 1.45
N GLU A 7 16.61 -38.41 1.07
CA GLU A 7 15.56 -38.93 0.20
C GLU A 7 14.20 -39.05 0.92
N SER A 8 14.19 -39.33 2.22
CA SER A 8 12.97 -39.45 3.04
C SER A 8 12.31 -38.10 3.34
N ILE A 9 13.10 -37.03 3.45
CA ILE A 9 12.63 -35.65 3.66
C ILE A 9 12.14 -35.03 2.35
N LEU A 10 12.76 -35.39 1.22
CA LEU A 10 12.47 -34.80 -0.08
C LEU A 10 11.25 -35.40 -0.79
N LYS A 11 11.00 -36.71 -0.65
CA LYS A 11 9.82 -37.38 -1.24
C LYS A 11 8.46 -36.72 -0.93
N PRO A 12 8.13 -36.37 0.32
CA PRO A 12 6.86 -35.69 0.61
C PRO A 12 6.81 -34.27 0.01
N LYS A 13 7.94 -33.56 -0.08
CA LYS A 13 7.99 -32.24 -0.73
C LYS A 13 7.74 -32.34 -2.25
N TYR A 14 8.33 -33.31 -2.92
CA TYR A 14 8.11 -33.53 -4.35
C TYR A 14 6.68 -34.01 -4.68
N ALA A 15 6.04 -34.75 -3.77
CA ALA A 15 4.63 -35.13 -3.92
C ALA A 15 3.72 -33.89 -3.94
N ILE A 16 3.95 -32.91 -3.05
CA ILE A 16 3.22 -31.64 -3.03
C ILE A 16 3.43 -30.84 -4.33
N PHE A 17 4.63 -30.87 -4.90
CA PHE A 17 4.91 -30.20 -6.19
C PHE A 17 4.19 -30.83 -7.37
N ASN A 18 4.00 -32.16 -7.36
CA ASN A 18 3.29 -32.86 -8.43
C ASN A 18 1.76 -32.64 -8.36
N ASP A 19 1.21 -32.33 -7.19
CA ASP A 19 -0.22 -32.00 -7.01
C ASP A 19 -0.60 -30.56 -7.46
N LEU A 20 0.39 -29.70 -7.74
CA LEU A 20 0.17 -28.29 -8.15
C LEU A 20 -0.07 -28.11 -9.66
N THR A 21 -0.09 -29.18 -10.47
CA THR A 21 -0.01 -29.05 -11.93
C THR A 21 -1.34 -28.82 -12.66
N THR A 22 -2.49 -29.08 -12.04
CA THR A 22 -3.79 -28.86 -12.68
C THR A 22 -4.45 -27.59 -12.16
N VAL A 23 -4.43 -26.53 -12.95
CA VAL A 23 -5.12 -25.27 -12.64
C VAL A 23 -6.61 -25.54 -12.46
N SER A 24 -7.14 -25.17 -11.30
CA SER A 24 -8.57 -25.36 -10.98
C SER A 24 -9.45 -24.31 -11.69
N PHE A 25 -10.71 -24.65 -11.95
CA PHE A 25 -11.69 -23.70 -12.48
C PHE A 25 -11.82 -22.44 -11.61
N ALA A 26 -11.77 -22.60 -10.29
CA ALA A 26 -11.79 -21.49 -9.34
C ALA A 26 -10.57 -20.57 -9.52
N GLU A 27 -9.38 -21.13 -9.75
CA GLU A 27 -8.14 -20.36 -9.97
C GLU A 27 -8.20 -19.57 -11.28
N VAL A 28 -8.70 -20.18 -12.36
CA VAL A 28 -8.93 -19.48 -13.64
C VAL A 28 -9.93 -18.35 -13.45
N THR A 29 -11.01 -18.59 -12.71
CA THR A 29 -12.05 -17.58 -12.48
C THR A 29 -11.51 -16.41 -11.65
N VAL A 30 -10.73 -16.67 -10.60
CA VAL A 30 -10.04 -15.63 -9.81
C VAL A 30 -9.06 -14.85 -10.68
N LEU A 31 -8.30 -15.51 -11.55
CA LEU A 31 -7.38 -14.86 -12.48
C LEU A 31 -8.13 -13.91 -13.44
N ILE A 32 -9.27 -14.34 -13.98
CA ILE A 32 -10.13 -13.50 -14.83
C ILE A 32 -10.60 -12.27 -14.04
N VAL A 33 -11.13 -12.46 -12.83
CA VAL A 33 -11.58 -11.34 -11.97
C VAL A 33 -10.44 -10.37 -11.69
N PHE A 34 -9.23 -10.88 -11.42
CA PHE A 34 -8.05 -10.05 -11.19
C PHE A 34 -7.63 -9.25 -12.43
N ILE A 35 -7.62 -9.87 -13.61
CA ILE A 35 -7.34 -9.17 -14.88
C ILE A 35 -8.42 -8.11 -15.16
N CYS A 36 -9.69 -8.42 -14.91
CA CYS A 36 -10.78 -7.46 -15.01
C CYS A 36 -10.60 -6.28 -14.06
N LEU A 37 -10.14 -6.51 -12.81
CA LEU A 37 -9.83 -5.44 -11.87
C LEU A 37 -8.73 -4.53 -12.39
N ALA A 38 -7.63 -5.11 -12.91
CA ALA A 38 -6.52 -4.34 -13.45
C ALA A 38 -6.95 -3.48 -14.66
N ILE A 39 -7.76 -4.04 -15.55
CA ILE A 39 -8.35 -3.31 -16.69
C ILE A 39 -9.26 -2.19 -16.18
N LEU A 40 -10.12 -2.45 -15.20
CA LEU A 40 -10.99 -1.41 -14.62
C LEU A 40 -10.19 -0.26 -14.00
N TRP A 41 -9.08 -0.53 -13.31
CA TRP A 41 -8.23 0.54 -12.78
C TRP A 41 -7.52 1.33 -13.87
N ILE A 42 -6.90 0.65 -14.84
CA ILE A 42 -6.17 1.32 -15.93
C ILE A 42 -7.13 2.19 -16.75
N PHE A 43 -8.28 1.64 -17.15
CA PHE A 43 -9.24 2.31 -18.02
C PHE A 43 -10.22 3.23 -17.27
N ARG A 44 -10.02 3.47 -15.98
CA ARG A 44 -10.90 4.34 -15.18
C ARG A 44 -10.92 5.76 -15.69
N ASP A 45 -9.75 6.37 -15.83
CA ASP A 45 -9.60 7.76 -16.26
C ASP A 45 -8.27 7.93 -16.99
N LEU A 46 -8.30 7.69 -18.32
CA LEU A 46 -7.12 7.88 -19.16
C LEU A 46 -6.96 9.37 -19.47
N PRO A 47 -5.73 9.91 -19.38
CA PRO A 47 -5.41 11.21 -19.96
C PRO A 47 -5.84 11.24 -21.42
N ASP A 48 -6.51 12.32 -21.83
CA ASP A 48 -6.99 12.62 -23.20
C ASP A 48 -8.11 11.74 -23.78
N ILE A 49 -8.16 10.44 -23.47
CA ILE A 49 -9.10 9.50 -24.11
C ILE A 49 -10.42 9.36 -23.32
N HIS A 50 -10.48 9.86 -22.08
CA HIS A 50 -11.59 9.70 -21.12
C HIS A 50 -11.92 8.22 -20.86
N GLY A 51 -11.86 7.81 -19.59
CA GLY A 51 -12.12 6.42 -19.21
C GLY A 51 -13.62 6.08 -19.09
N TRP A 52 -13.90 4.88 -18.57
CA TRP A 52 -15.29 4.48 -18.27
C TRP A 52 -15.95 5.34 -17.17
N SER A 53 -15.17 6.15 -16.45
CA SER A 53 -15.67 7.10 -15.44
C SER A 53 -16.68 8.10 -16.01
N LEU A 54 -16.59 8.43 -17.30
CA LEU A 54 -17.44 9.44 -17.96
C LEU A 54 -18.92 9.03 -18.03
N GLY A 55 -19.21 7.72 -17.99
CA GLY A 55 -20.58 7.20 -17.96
C GLY A 55 -21.30 7.42 -16.63
N PHE A 56 -20.61 7.90 -15.60
CA PHE A 56 -21.13 8.06 -14.25
C PHE A 56 -20.85 9.46 -13.70
N LYS A 57 -21.62 9.88 -12.69
CA LYS A 57 -21.36 11.15 -12.00
C LYS A 57 -20.00 11.07 -11.27
N THR A 58 -19.17 12.09 -11.45
CA THR A 58 -17.78 12.18 -10.95
C THR A 58 -17.60 11.88 -9.47
N LYS A 59 -18.62 12.12 -8.62
CA LYS A 59 -18.55 11.85 -7.18
C LYS A 59 -18.67 10.36 -6.81
N TYR A 60 -19.15 9.51 -7.70
CA TYR A 60 -19.43 8.09 -7.43
C TYR A 60 -18.42 7.14 -8.07
N VAL A 61 -17.42 7.66 -8.80
CA VAL A 61 -16.40 6.83 -9.46
C VAL A 61 -15.09 6.94 -8.68
N SER A 62 -14.61 5.81 -8.16
CA SER A 62 -13.34 5.73 -7.46
C SER A 62 -12.69 4.36 -7.68
N ASP A 63 -11.39 4.22 -7.40
CA ASP A 63 -10.72 2.90 -7.46
C ASP A 63 -11.40 1.89 -6.53
N SER A 64 -11.90 2.37 -5.39
CA SER A 64 -12.62 1.54 -4.41
C SER A 64 -13.92 0.97 -4.94
N THR A 65 -14.60 1.64 -5.88
CA THR A 65 -15.90 1.15 -6.40
C THR A 65 -15.72 -0.10 -7.26
N ALA A 66 -14.68 -0.13 -8.10
CA ALA A 66 -14.32 -1.32 -8.89
C ALA A 66 -13.91 -2.49 -7.98
N CYS A 67 -13.13 -2.21 -6.93
CA CYS A 67 -12.72 -3.21 -5.95
C CYS A 67 -13.91 -3.83 -5.21
N ILE A 68 -14.81 -3.01 -4.66
CA ILE A 68 -15.97 -3.49 -3.91
C ILE A 68 -16.90 -4.28 -4.84
N PHE A 69 -17.14 -3.80 -6.06
CA PHE A 69 -17.96 -4.50 -7.04
C PHE A 69 -17.42 -5.91 -7.32
N LEU A 70 -16.13 -6.04 -7.65
CA LEU A 70 -15.53 -7.35 -7.92
C LEU A 70 -15.37 -8.21 -6.67
N ALA A 71 -15.16 -7.62 -5.50
CA ALA A 71 -15.17 -8.35 -4.23
C ALA A 71 -16.55 -8.96 -3.95
N CYS A 72 -17.63 -8.21 -4.16
CA CYS A 72 -19.01 -8.71 -4.08
C CYS A 72 -19.27 -9.82 -5.12
N LEU A 73 -18.74 -9.65 -6.33
CA LEU A 73 -18.83 -10.65 -7.40
C LEU A 73 -18.20 -12.00 -6.99
N LEU A 74 -17.08 -11.99 -6.25
CA LEU A 74 -16.44 -13.22 -5.75
C LEU A 74 -17.29 -14.00 -4.73
N PHE A 75 -18.26 -13.36 -4.06
CA PHE A 75 -19.25 -14.05 -3.22
C PHE A 75 -20.41 -14.67 -4.04
N ILE A 76 -20.55 -14.27 -5.31
CA ILE A 76 -21.64 -14.70 -6.23
C ILE A 76 -21.13 -15.67 -7.31
N LEU A 77 -19.83 -15.71 -7.57
CA LEU A 77 -19.26 -16.62 -8.55
C LEU A 77 -19.09 -18.03 -7.96
N PRO A 78 -19.53 -19.08 -8.69
CA PRO A 78 -19.38 -20.46 -8.25
C PRO A 78 -17.91 -20.92 -8.36
N ALA A 79 -17.46 -21.70 -7.38
CA ALA A 79 -16.13 -22.29 -7.37
C ALA A 79 -15.99 -23.51 -8.29
N GLU A 80 -17.11 -24.13 -8.67
CA GLU A 80 -17.18 -25.28 -9.57
C GLU A 80 -17.96 -24.91 -10.83
N ILE A 81 -17.65 -25.56 -11.95
CA ILE A 81 -18.30 -25.30 -13.23
C ILE A 81 -19.81 -25.59 -13.07
N PRO A 82 -20.68 -24.57 -13.14
CA PRO A 82 -22.10 -24.81 -13.08
C PRO A 82 -22.51 -25.53 -14.38
N ASN A 83 -23.35 -26.56 -14.27
CA ASN A 83 -23.93 -27.26 -15.43
C ASN A 83 -24.98 -26.35 -16.12
N VAL A 84 -24.56 -25.21 -16.68
CA VAL A 84 -25.45 -24.26 -17.36
C VAL A 84 -25.65 -24.60 -18.83
N PHE A 85 -24.63 -25.17 -19.45
CA PHE A 85 -24.71 -25.66 -20.82
C PHE A 85 -24.94 -27.18 -20.76
N CYS A 86 -26.19 -27.60 -20.96
CA CYS A 86 -26.53 -29.00 -21.23
C CYS A 86 -25.97 -29.48 -22.59
N TRP A 87 -24.72 -29.13 -22.95
CA TRP A 87 -24.02 -29.85 -24.01
C TRP A 87 -23.34 -31.07 -23.41
N ASN A 88 -24.07 -32.18 -23.50
CA ASN A 88 -23.62 -33.56 -23.45
C ASN A 88 -22.70 -33.95 -22.29
N LYS A 89 -23.30 -34.62 -21.30
CA LYS A 89 -22.66 -35.78 -20.67
C LYS A 89 -23.57 -37.01 -20.78
N ILE A 90 -23.29 -37.84 -21.79
CA ILE A 90 -23.43 -39.28 -21.66
C ILE A 90 -22.29 -39.72 -20.73
N SER A 91 -22.64 -40.16 -19.52
CA SER A 91 -21.93 -41.18 -18.71
C SER A 91 -22.68 -41.31 -17.38
N SER A 92 -23.63 -42.23 -17.33
CA SER A 92 -23.55 -43.49 -16.57
C SER A 92 -23.68 -43.33 -15.05
N ILE A 93 -24.91 -43.57 -14.59
CA ILE A 93 -25.28 -44.44 -13.46
C ILE A 93 -24.23 -44.54 -12.33
N THR A 94 -24.34 -43.65 -11.35
CA THR A 94 -24.26 -44.01 -9.93
C THR A 94 -25.25 -43.15 -9.18
N ASN A 95 -26.16 -43.83 -8.48
CA ASN A 95 -27.18 -43.23 -7.62
C ASN A 95 -26.52 -42.57 -6.40
N GLU A 96 -26.46 -41.25 -6.38
CA GLU A 96 -26.57 -40.47 -5.15
C GLU A 96 -27.08 -39.07 -5.53
N TYR A 97 -28.29 -38.74 -5.10
CA TYR A 97 -28.90 -37.41 -5.31
C TYR A 97 -28.23 -36.38 -4.37
N GLU A 98 -26.94 -36.15 -4.53
CA GLU A 98 -26.32 -34.95 -3.94
C GLU A 98 -26.74 -33.75 -4.80
N LYS A 99 -27.60 -32.90 -4.24
CA LYS A 99 -27.90 -31.60 -4.83
C LYS A 99 -26.58 -30.85 -5.02
N PRO A 100 -26.30 -30.24 -6.18
CA PRO A 100 -25.11 -29.40 -6.33
C PRO A 100 -25.20 -28.28 -5.30
N THR A 101 -24.40 -28.36 -4.26
CA THR A 101 -24.31 -27.33 -3.23
C THR A 101 -23.50 -26.19 -3.82
N TYR A 102 -24.21 -25.11 -4.17
CA TYR A 102 -23.57 -23.89 -4.64
C TYR A 102 -22.53 -23.43 -3.60
N ARG A 103 -21.27 -23.45 -4.01
CA ARG A 103 -20.14 -22.99 -3.21
C ARG A 103 -19.53 -21.76 -3.88
N PRO A 104 -19.58 -20.57 -3.25
CA PRO A 104 -18.95 -19.38 -3.80
C PRO A 104 -17.43 -19.49 -3.71
N ILE A 105 -16.72 -18.74 -4.57
CA ILE A 105 -15.26 -18.66 -4.54
C ILE A 105 -14.77 -18.09 -3.20
N LEU A 106 -15.43 -17.04 -2.70
CA LEU A 106 -15.09 -16.40 -1.43
C LEU A 106 -16.19 -16.64 -0.38
N ASN A 107 -15.78 -17.21 0.76
CA ASN A 107 -16.63 -17.37 1.94
C ASN A 107 -16.41 -16.22 2.93
N TRP A 108 -17.47 -15.80 3.63
CA TRP A 108 -17.37 -14.74 4.63
C TRP A 108 -16.40 -15.08 5.76
N GLN A 109 -16.34 -16.33 6.21
CA GLN A 109 -15.40 -16.72 7.26
C GLN A 109 -13.94 -16.48 6.82
N VAL A 110 -13.61 -16.79 5.56
CA VAL A 110 -12.27 -16.59 5.01
C VAL A 110 -11.99 -15.10 4.85
N ALA A 111 -12.94 -14.34 4.31
CA ALA A 111 -12.81 -12.90 4.16
C ALA A 111 -12.57 -12.20 5.51
N ASN A 112 -13.37 -12.52 6.53
CA ASN A 112 -13.24 -11.93 7.86
C ASN A 112 -11.90 -12.27 8.54
N GLN A 113 -11.36 -13.47 8.31
CA GLN A 113 -10.06 -13.89 8.87
C GLN A 113 -8.87 -13.27 8.13
N LYS A 114 -9.00 -13.05 6.82
CA LYS A 114 -7.90 -12.57 5.96
C LYS A 114 -7.84 -11.05 5.83
N VAL A 115 -8.96 -10.35 6.01
CA VAL A 115 -9.00 -8.88 5.98
C VAL A 115 -8.33 -8.33 7.24
N PRO A 116 -7.29 -7.47 7.11
CA PRO A 116 -6.62 -6.86 8.25
C PRO A 116 -7.45 -5.68 8.78
N TRP A 117 -8.50 -5.96 9.57
CA TRP A 117 -9.38 -4.94 10.14
C TRP A 117 -8.64 -3.84 10.91
N GLY A 118 -7.52 -4.18 11.56
CA GLY A 118 -6.66 -3.22 12.23
C GLY A 118 -6.13 -2.12 11.31
N VAL A 119 -5.82 -2.44 10.05
CA VAL A 119 -5.36 -1.44 9.06
C VAL A 119 -6.48 -0.47 8.70
N LEU A 120 -7.73 -0.95 8.58
CA LEU A 120 -8.88 -0.08 8.30
C LEU A 120 -9.13 0.90 9.45
N VAL A 121 -9.09 0.42 10.70
CA VAL A 121 -9.22 1.27 11.90
C VAL A 121 -8.06 2.27 11.97
N LEU A 122 -6.85 1.83 11.65
CA LEU A 122 -5.65 2.67 11.69
C LEU A 122 -5.69 3.78 10.62
N LEU A 123 -6.15 3.48 9.39
CA LEU A 123 -6.42 4.49 8.35
C LEU A 123 -7.43 5.54 8.82
N GLY A 124 -8.54 5.11 9.42
CA GLY A 124 -9.53 6.02 10.01
C GLY A 124 -8.92 6.90 11.13
N GLY A 125 -8.08 6.31 11.98
CA GLY A 125 -7.34 7.02 13.01
C GLY A 125 -6.35 8.06 12.44
N GLY A 126 -5.69 7.75 11.31
CA GLY A 126 -4.82 8.69 10.60
C GLY A 126 -5.56 9.92 10.09
N PHE A 127 -6.75 9.74 9.51
CA PHE A 127 -7.59 10.87 9.10
C PHE A 127 -8.10 11.69 10.28
N ALA A 128 -8.46 11.04 11.39
CA ALA A 128 -8.83 11.73 12.63
C ALA A 128 -7.64 12.51 13.22
N LEU A 129 -6.42 11.97 13.15
CA LEU A 129 -5.20 12.66 13.58
C LEU A 129 -4.87 13.85 12.68
N ALA A 130 -5.10 13.74 11.37
CA ALA A 130 -4.97 14.85 10.42
C ALA A 130 -5.85 16.03 10.83
N ASP A 131 -7.14 15.77 11.05
CA ASP A 131 -8.11 16.78 11.45
C ASP A 131 -7.78 17.35 12.84
N ALA A 132 -7.38 16.50 13.79
CA ALA A 132 -6.94 16.92 15.11
C ALA A 132 -5.68 17.81 15.07
N SER A 133 -4.72 17.53 14.18
CA SER A 133 -3.52 18.35 13.96
C SER A 133 -3.90 19.76 13.48
N GLN A 134 -4.84 19.84 12.53
CA GLN A 134 -5.34 21.11 12.01
C GLN A 134 -6.12 21.91 13.07
N VAL A 135 -7.00 21.25 13.82
CA VAL A 135 -7.83 21.89 14.87
C VAL A 135 -7.00 22.31 16.09
N SER A 136 -6.03 21.49 16.52
CA SER A 136 -5.13 21.81 17.63
C SER A 136 -4.15 22.94 17.30
N GLY A 137 -3.94 23.23 16.02
CA GLY A 137 -2.96 24.20 15.56
C GLY A 137 -1.52 23.68 15.59
N LEU A 138 -1.32 22.36 15.80
CA LEU A 138 0.00 21.72 15.77
C LEU A 138 0.71 21.98 14.44
N SER A 139 -0.01 21.89 13.33
CA SER A 139 0.49 22.21 11.97
C SER A 139 1.11 23.60 11.90
N LYS A 140 0.43 24.59 12.51
CA LYS A 140 0.88 25.99 12.53
C LYS A 140 2.10 26.14 13.41
N TRP A 141 2.06 25.60 14.64
CA TRP A 141 3.19 25.65 15.56
C TRP A 141 4.45 25.02 14.95
N LEU A 142 4.32 23.82 14.37
CA LEU A 142 5.42 23.11 13.73
C LEU A 142 5.98 23.88 12.54
N SER A 143 5.12 24.52 11.72
CA SER A 143 5.57 25.38 10.62
C SER A 143 6.35 26.61 11.09
N CYS A 144 6.03 27.16 12.27
CA CYS A 144 6.74 28.30 12.84
C CYS A 144 8.13 27.90 13.34
N GLU A 145 8.25 26.76 14.03
CA GLU A 145 9.55 26.23 14.49
C GLU A 145 10.47 25.86 13.31
N LEU A 146 9.90 25.21 12.29
CA LEU A 146 10.63 24.83 11.08
C LEU A 146 10.92 26.00 10.14
N ARG A 147 10.44 27.21 10.43
CA ARG A 147 10.77 28.40 9.65
C ARG A 147 12.27 28.70 9.66
N SER A 148 12.96 28.34 10.75
CA SER A 148 14.42 28.38 10.85
C SER A 148 15.11 27.42 9.85
N ILE A 149 14.44 26.34 9.47
CA ILE A 149 14.92 25.34 8.51
C ILE A 149 14.52 25.72 7.06
N ASN A 150 13.59 26.66 6.88
CA ASN A 150 13.16 27.13 5.56
C ASN A 150 14.24 27.89 4.77
N GLU A 151 15.39 28.16 5.38
CA GLU A 151 16.57 28.67 4.66
C GLU A 151 17.27 27.57 3.84
N TYR A 152 17.00 26.29 4.14
CA TYR A 152 17.58 25.16 3.41
C TYR A 152 16.74 24.77 2.21
N GLU A 153 17.42 24.26 1.18
CA GLU A 153 16.78 23.73 -0.02
C GLU A 153 15.78 22.60 0.32
N PRO A 154 14.57 22.58 -0.28
CA PRO A 154 13.51 21.61 0.03
C PRO A 154 13.93 20.14 -0.02
N TRP A 155 14.87 19.80 -0.91
CA TRP A 155 15.38 18.44 -1.05
C TRP A 155 16.16 17.96 0.17
N ILE A 156 16.86 18.87 0.88
CA ILE A 156 17.62 18.56 2.10
C ILE A 156 16.65 18.22 3.22
N ILE A 157 15.60 19.03 3.38
CA ILE A 157 14.55 18.81 4.38
C ILE A 157 13.89 17.45 4.16
N ASN A 158 13.51 17.16 2.91
CA ASN A 158 12.90 15.89 2.55
C ASN A 158 13.82 14.68 2.80
N LEU A 159 15.12 14.80 2.50
CA LEU A 159 16.10 13.76 2.77
C LEU A 159 16.23 13.47 4.28
N ILE A 160 16.33 14.52 5.11
CA ILE A 160 16.43 14.37 6.57
C ILE A 160 15.19 13.66 7.12
N ILE A 161 13.99 14.09 6.68
CA ILE A 161 12.73 13.44 7.07
C ILE A 161 12.74 11.97 6.65
N CYS A 162 13.09 11.67 5.39
CA CYS A 162 13.14 10.28 4.92
C CYS A 162 14.14 9.42 5.70
N CYS A 163 15.29 9.97 6.11
CA CYS A 163 16.24 9.27 7.00
C CYS A 163 15.61 8.91 8.34
N VAL A 164 14.91 9.86 8.98
CA VAL A 164 14.23 9.63 10.26
C VAL A 164 13.13 8.57 10.10
N VAL A 165 12.36 8.64 9.02
CA VAL A 165 11.29 7.67 8.73
C VAL A 165 11.84 6.28 8.45
N ALA A 166 12.90 6.16 7.65
CA ALA A 166 13.56 4.90 7.36
C ALA A 166 14.03 4.22 8.66
N GLY A 167 14.62 4.99 9.59
CA GLY A 167 14.98 4.48 10.91
C GLY A 167 13.77 4.08 11.78
N ALA A 168 12.72 4.90 11.80
CA ALA A 168 11.52 4.63 12.59
C ALA A 168 10.73 3.40 12.11
N THR A 169 10.77 3.10 10.81
CA THR A 169 10.06 1.97 10.21
C THR A 169 10.73 0.61 10.47
N GLU A 170 11.97 0.59 10.98
CA GLU A 170 12.64 -0.67 11.36
C GLU A 170 12.03 -1.31 12.61
N VAL A 171 11.38 -0.51 13.46
CA VAL A 171 10.77 -0.96 14.72
C VAL A 171 9.24 -0.92 14.70
N THR A 172 8.66 -0.33 13.66
CA THR A 172 7.22 -0.06 13.55
C THR A 172 6.68 -0.64 12.25
N SER A 173 5.40 -1.03 12.21
CA SER A 173 4.78 -1.48 10.96
C SER A 173 4.77 -0.37 9.90
N ASN A 174 5.29 -0.65 8.70
CA ASN A 174 5.36 0.30 7.57
C ASN A 174 4.03 1.02 7.31
N THR A 175 2.93 0.27 7.30
CA THR A 175 1.57 0.83 7.08
C THR A 175 1.13 1.71 8.25
N ALA A 176 1.49 1.34 9.47
CA ALA A 176 1.22 2.16 10.66
C ALA A 176 1.99 3.48 10.61
N THR A 177 3.30 3.42 10.33
CA THR A 177 4.18 4.58 10.19
C THR A 177 3.68 5.53 9.10
N ALA A 178 3.34 5.00 7.91
CA ALA A 178 2.83 5.81 6.81
C ALA A 178 1.53 6.53 7.18
N THR A 179 0.57 5.82 7.78
CA THR A 179 -0.73 6.40 8.14
C THR A 179 -0.63 7.50 9.20
N LEU A 180 0.32 7.37 10.14
CA LEU A 180 0.56 8.38 11.17
C LEU A 180 1.29 9.61 10.61
N LEU A 181 2.30 9.39 9.75
CA LEU A 181 3.15 10.47 9.28
C LEU A 181 2.59 11.22 8.07
N LEU A 182 1.85 10.56 7.17
CA LEU A 182 1.32 11.21 5.96
C LEU A 182 0.47 12.47 6.24
N PRO A 183 -0.45 12.47 7.22
CA PRO A 183 -1.15 13.69 7.64
C PRO A 183 -0.22 14.82 8.09
N ILE A 184 0.80 14.48 8.88
CA ILE A 184 1.75 15.46 9.42
C ILE A 184 2.60 16.03 8.28
N MET A 185 3.00 15.21 7.31
CA MET A 185 3.74 15.65 6.12
C MET A 185 2.91 16.57 5.23
N PHE A 186 1.61 16.31 5.11
CA PHE A 186 0.69 17.18 4.36
C PHE A 186 0.65 18.59 4.97
N ASP A 187 0.45 18.66 6.29
CA ASP A 187 0.42 19.91 7.05
C ASP A 187 1.77 20.66 6.98
N LEU A 188 2.87 19.93 7.12
CA LEU A 188 4.22 20.47 7.06
C LEU A 188 4.54 21.02 5.65
N ALA A 189 4.05 20.37 4.59
CA ALA A 189 4.20 20.86 3.22
C ALA A 189 3.47 22.17 2.99
N ILE A 190 2.24 22.28 3.47
CA ILE A 190 1.47 23.52 3.38
C ILE A 190 2.21 24.64 4.13
N GLY A 191 2.72 24.36 5.33
CA GLY A 191 3.49 25.31 6.14
C GLY A 191 4.78 25.81 5.45
N LEU A 192 5.49 24.93 4.74
CA LEU A 192 6.72 25.26 4.00
C LEU A 192 6.46 25.81 2.59
N ASN A 193 5.21 26.01 2.17
CA ASN A 193 4.84 26.38 0.80
C ASN A 193 5.38 25.40 -0.25
N LEU A 194 5.33 24.10 0.05
CA LEU A 194 5.69 23.02 -0.87
C LEU A 194 4.44 22.28 -1.32
N HIS A 195 4.51 21.62 -2.48
CA HIS A 195 3.43 20.74 -2.92
C HIS A 195 3.30 19.55 -1.95
N PRO A 196 2.14 19.29 -1.31
CA PRO A 196 2.00 18.21 -0.30
C PRO A 196 2.44 16.84 -0.78
N LEU A 197 2.13 16.53 -2.03
CA LEU A 197 2.54 15.29 -2.70
C LEU A 197 4.07 15.06 -2.69
N TYR A 198 4.88 16.13 -2.71
CA TYR A 198 6.36 16.01 -2.71
C TYR A 198 6.87 15.27 -1.47
N MET A 199 6.41 15.66 -0.27
CA MET A 199 6.81 15.00 0.98
C MET A 199 6.02 13.72 1.24
N MET A 200 4.75 13.67 0.87
CA MET A 200 3.92 12.48 1.08
C MET A 200 4.42 11.27 0.28
N ILE A 201 4.77 11.43 -1.01
CA ILE A 201 5.32 10.33 -1.81
C ILE A 201 6.65 9.86 -1.23
N SER A 202 7.54 10.81 -0.91
CA SER A 202 8.86 10.52 -0.35
C SER A 202 8.78 9.71 0.94
N VAL A 203 7.95 10.16 1.89
CA VAL A 203 7.74 9.47 3.16
C VAL A 203 7.04 8.13 2.97
N CYS A 204 6.05 8.02 2.08
CA CYS A 204 5.39 6.76 1.80
C CYS A 204 6.36 5.67 1.29
N ILE A 205 7.29 6.05 0.40
CA ILE A 205 8.30 5.14 -0.12
C ILE A 205 9.36 4.85 0.95
N ALA A 206 9.80 5.86 1.70
CA ALA A 206 10.77 5.69 2.79
C ALA A 206 10.26 4.76 3.91
N CYS A 207 8.96 4.78 4.23
CA CYS A 207 8.33 3.81 5.14
C CYS A 207 8.46 2.35 4.66
N SER A 208 8.76 2.11 3.38
CA SER A 208 8.98 0.76 2.85
C SER A 208 10.44 0.31 2.94
N PHE A 209 11.38 1.20 3.31
CA PHE A 209 12.80 0.90 3.47
C PHE A 209 13.09 0.33 4.87
N ALA A 210 12.53 -0.85 5.13
CA ALA A 210 12.71 -1.59 6.37
C ALA A 210 13.63 -2.81 6.11
N PHE A 211 14.94 -2.58 6.10
CA PHE A 211 15.94 -3.55 5.66
C PHE A 211 16.88 -4.04 6.77
N MET A 212 16.93 -3.36 7.93
CA MET A 212 17.93 -3.62 8.98
C MET A 212 17.50 -4.72 9.95
N LEU A 213 16.23 -4.76 10.36
CA LEU A 213 15.77 -5.68 11.40
C LEU A 213 14.86 -6.80 10.88
N PRO A 214 14.98 -8.03 11.42
CA PRO A 214 14.14 -9.16 11.05
C PRO A 214 12.68 -8.99 11.50
N VAL A 215 12.45 -8.20 12.56
CA VAL A 215 11.10 -7.94 13.09
C VAL A 215 10.34 -6.91 12.25
N ALA A 216 11.04 -6.11 11.44
CA ALA A 216 10.47 -4.98 10.72
C ALA A 216 9.43 -5.42 9.68
N THR A 217 9.71 -6.50 8.92
CA THR A 217 8.80 -7.01 7.88
C THR A 217 8.75 -8.54 7.82
N PRO A 218 7.60 -9.14 7.43
CA PRO A 218 7.49 -10.60 7.29
C PRO A 218 8.52 -11.25 6.36
N PRO A 219 8.89 -10.67 5.21
CA PRO A 219 9.95 -11.23 4.36
C PRO A 219 11.30 -11.34 5.08
N ASN A 220 11.70 -10.31 5.84
CA ASN A 220 12.94 -10.33 6.62
C ASN A 220 12.89 -11.42 7.70
N ALA A 221 11.74 -11.57 8.38
CA ALA A 221 11.53 -12.61 9.38
C ALA A 221 11.61 -14.03 8.80
N ILE A 222 11.04 -14.25 7.60
CA ILE A 222 11.07 -15.56 6.92
C ILE A 222 12.51 -15.97 6.59
N VAL A 223 13.30 -15.05 6.03
CA VAL A 223 14.71 -15.36 5.71
C VAL A 223 15.53 -15.55 6.99
N PHE A 224 15.31 -14.74 8.02
CA PHE A 224 15.98 -14.91 9.32
C PHE A 224 15.65 -16.26 10.00
N SER A 225 14.42 -16.77 9.83
CA SER A 225 13.99 -18.06 10.38
C SER A 225 14.74 -19.28 9.82
N THR A 226 15.49 -19.11 8.72
CA THR A 226 16.33 -20.17 8.14
C THR A 226 17.56 -20.51 9.00
N GLY A 227 17.94 -19.63 9.94
CA GLY A 227 19.05 -19.85 10.87
C GLY A 227 20.45 -19.61 10.29
N TYR A 228 20.57 -19.26 9.01
CA TYR A 228 21.86 -19.00 8.36
C TYR A 228 22.40 -17.58 8.55
N LEU A 229 21.56 -16.64 8.99
CA LEU A 229 21.89 -15.21 9.11
C LEU A 229 21.95 -14.77 10.58
N LYS A 230 22.94 -13.95 10.93
CA LYS A 230 22.96 -13.25 12.22
C LYS A 230 22.30 -11.87 12.06
N ILE A 231 21.83 -11.32 13.18
CA ILE A 231 21.23 -9.98 13.21
C ILE A 231 22.22 -8.92 12.67
N TYR A 232 23.51 -9.04 13.01
CA TYR A 232 24.55 -8.12 12.52
C TYR A 232 24.70 -8.12 11.00
N ASP A 233 24.57 -9.28 10.35
CA ASP A 233 24.69 -9.39 8.89
C ASP A 233 23.54 -8.64 8.20
N MET A 234 22.33 -8.76 8.77
CA MET A 234 21.14 -8.05 8.28
C MET A 234 21.23 -6.54 8.52
N VAL A 235 21.68 -6.11 9.69
CA VAL A 235 21.81 -4.67 10.01
C VAL A 235 22.81 -4.00 9.08
N PHE A 236 23.98 -4.61 8.83
CA PHE A 236 24.97 -4.05 7.92
C PHE A 236 24.47 -3.96 6.48
N ALA A 237 23.88 -5.03 5.97
CA ALA A 237 23.27 -5.03 4.64
C ALA A 237 22.13 -4.00 4.56
N GLY A 238 21.32 -3.90 5.62
CA GLY A 238 20.20 -2.98 5.71
C GLY A 238 20.60 -1.52 5.69
N ILE A 239 21.67 -1.13 6.41
CA ILE A 239 22.19 0.25 6.37
C ILE A 239 22.62 0.62 4.95
N VAL A 240 23.35 -0.26 4.28
CA VAL A 240 23.79 -0.04 2.89
C VAL A 240 22.59 0.12 1.96
N MET A 241 21.58 -0.75 2.11
CA MET A 241 20.35 -0.67 1.31
C MET A 241 19.51 0.57 1.62
N ASN A 242 19.45 1.01 2.88
CA ASN A 242 18.76 2.25 3.27
C ASN A 242 19.44 3.47 2.66
N ILE A 243 20.78 3.54 2.68
CA ILE A 243 21.54 4.63 2.03
C ILE A 243 21.29 4.66 0.53
N ILE A 244 21.38 3.50 -0.14
CA ILE A 244 21.13 3.40 -1.59
C ILE A 244 19.66 3.77 -1.90
N GLY A 245 18.71 3.24 -1.13
CA GLY A 245 17.28 3.51 -1.29
C GLY A 245 16.95 4.98 -1.13
N LEU A 246 17.48 5.64 -0.11
CA LEU A 246 17.29 7.07 0.13
C LEU A 246 17.95 7.93 -0.96
N ALA A 247 19.13 7.55 -1.45
CA ALA A 247 19.79 8.25 -2.55
C ALA A 247 18.97 8.13 -3.85
N VAL A 248 18.51 6.92 -4.18
CA VAL A 248 17.66 6.67 -5.35
C VAL A 248 16.32 7.40 -5.22
N LEU A 249 15.70 7.38 -4.05
CA LEU A 249 14.44 8.10 -3.78
C LEU A 249 14.62 9.60 -3.98
N THR A 250 15.67 10.19 -3.41
CA THR A 250 15.95 11.62 -3.53
C THR A 250 16.22 12.01 -4.98
N LEU A 251 17.02 11.22 -5.70
CA LEU A 251 17.24 11.45 -7.13
C LEU A 251 15.93 11.32 -7.90
N ALA A 252 15.11 10.31 -7.60
CA ALA A 252 13.88 10.05 -8.33
C ALA A 252 12.85 11.19 -8.19
N VAL A 253 12.67 11.66 -6.96
CA VAL A 253 11.71 12.71 -6.64
C VAL A 253 12.11 14.03 -7.32
N ASN A 254 13.40 14.38 -7.32
CA ASN A 254 13.90 15.65 -7.87
C ASN A 254 14.27 15.59 -9.37
N THR A 255 14.06 14.48 -10.08
CA THR A 255 14.39 14.39 -11.52
C THR A 255 13.18 14.07 -12.39
N TRP A 256 12.50 12.94 -12.14
CA TRP A 256 11.39 12.48 -12.98
C TRP A 256 10.04 12.57 -12.29
N ALA A 257 9.96 12.49 -10.96
CA ALA A 257 8.67 12.68 -10.27
C ALA A 257 8.18 14.14 -10.39
N GLU A 258 9.09 15.11 -10.34
CA GLU A 258 8.78 16.53 -10.49
C GLU A 258 8.04 16.86 -11.81
N PRO A 259 8.51 16.46 -13.01
CA PRO A 259 7.78 16.69 -14.26
C PRO A 259 6.54 15.79 -14.43
N ILE A 260 6.53 14.57 -13.88
CA ILE A 260 5.37 13.65 -13.99
C ILE A 260 4.19 14.17 -13.17
N PHE A 261 4.44 14.64 -11.95
CA PHE A 261 3.39 15.04 -11.00
C PHE A 261 3.22 16.56 -10.87
N GLY A 262 4.05 17.37 -11.54
CA GLY A 262 3.98 18.83 -11.46
C GLY A 262 4.31 19.38 -10.07
N LEU A 263 5.30 18.80 -9.38
CA LEU A 263 5.58 19.06 -7.96
C LEU A 263 6.04 20.50 -7.66
N ASN A 264 6.40 21.28 -8.69
CA ASN A 264 6.86 22.67 -8.54
C ASN A 264 5.75 23.69 -8.32
N THR A 265 4.51 23.36 -8.68
CA THR A 265 3.40 24.32 -8.63
C THR A 265 2.40 23.91 -7.57
N ILE A 266 2.28 24.69 -6.49
CA ILE A 266 1.24 24.48 -5.48
C ILE A 266 -0.14 24.67 -6.15
N PRO A 267 -1.06 23.68 -6.09
CA PRO A 267 -2.41 23.82 -6.61
C PRO A 267 -3.15 24.98 -5.94
N GLU A 268 -3.98 25.72 -6.70
CA GLU A 268 -4.66 26.92 -6.21
C GLU A 268 -5.51 26.69 -4.96
N MET A 269 -6.07 25.48 -4.80
CA MET A 269 -6.83 25.05 -3.61
C MET A 269 -6.03 25.23 -2.31
N PHE A 270 -4.72 25.02 -2.33
CA PHE A 270 -3.86 25.12 -1.15
C PHE A 270 -3.24 26.52 -0.98
N ARG A 271 -3.24 27.33 -2.05
CA ARG A 271 -2.71 28.70 -2.03
C ARG A 271 -3.58 29.66 -1.21
N ALA A 272 -4.90 29.44 -1.19
CA ALA A 272 -5.85 30.27 -0.42
C ALA A 272 -5.64 30.15 1.10
N THR A 273 -5.32 28.95 1.60
CA THR A 273 -5.09 28.65 3.03
C THR A 273 -3.85 29.35 3.60
N ASN A 274 -2.90 29.74 2.75
CA ASN A 274 -1.59 30.30 3.14
C ASN A 274 -1.64 31.80 3.43
N SER A 275 -2.57 32.55 2.81
CA SER A 275 -2.62 34.02 2.90
C SER A 275 -3.10 34.55 4.27
N SER A 276 -3.89 33.76 5.00
CA SER A 276 -4.43 34.13 6.31
C SER A 276 -3.66 33.55 7.50
N SER A 277 -2.69 32.66 7.28
CA SER A 277 -2.11 31.81 8.33
C SER A 277 -0.63 32.06 8.63
N THR A 278 0.20 32.50 7.68
CA THR A 278 1.67 32.41 7.83
C THR A 278 2.33 33.58 8.56
N ASN A 279 1.87 34.82 8.39
CA ASN A 279 2.45 35.97 9.11
C ASN A 279 1.70 36.36 10.39
N ALA A 280 0.39 36.11 10.47
CA ALA A 280 -0.40 36.44 11.66
C ALA A 280 -0.36 35.34 12.74
N ALA A 281 -0.27 34.05 12.37
CA ALA A 281 -0.39 32.95 13.34
C ALA A 281 0.88 32.71 14.17
N CYS A 282 2.08 32.85 13.59
CA CYS A 282 3.32 32.68 14.36
C CYS A 282 3.49 33.79 15.41
N ILE A 283 3.03 35.02 15.12
CA ILE A 283 3.07 36.14 16.07
C ILE A 283 2.09 35.91 17.23
N GLN A 284 0.98 35.19 17.01
CA GLN A 284 -0.01 34.86 18.04
C GLN A 284 0.39 33.69 18.96
N LEU A 285 1.31 32.82 18.52
CA LEU A 285 1.73 31.61 19.24
C LEU A 285 2.99 31.80 20.11
N CYS A 286 3.75 32.87 19.91
CA CYS A 286 4.82 33.29 20.80
C CYS A 286 4.31 34.43 21.71
N PRO A 287 3.70 34.14 22.89
CA PRO A 287 3.66 35.16 23.93
C PRO A 287 5.10 35.34 24.42
N ASN A 288 5.53 36.60 24.55
CA ASN A 288 6.81 36.96 25.17
C ASN A 288 7.08 36.21 26.48
#